data_AF-A0A7S2QGC3-F1
#
_entry.id   AF-A0A7S2QGC3-F1
#
_cell.length_a   1.000
_cell.length_b   1.000
_cell.length_c   1.000
_cell.angle_alpha   90.00
_cell.angle_beta   90.00
_cell.angle_gamma   90.00
#
_symmetry.space_group_name_H-M   'P 1'
#
loop_
_entity.id
_entity.type
_entity.pdbx_description
1 polymer ?
#
loop_
_entity_poly.entity_id
_entity_poly.type
_entity_poly.pdbx_seq_one_letter_code
_entity_poly.pdbx_strand_id
1 'polypeptide(L)'
;FDLKHKERVGMRMMSMSDGGRDIHKFLKDSSEALKVSKVATNWKAYVDFVNNIVIEGFVSSIAVSLQYLCEILDPLIIAKHEMLPLFDVKLELQNQEIIFDPPFASPTGGPSLRTTVDGWLKDFFATVTCMQRLDVNAGDYLNEIREHFQMQCLLALVSELIDNTELKCMEYQGTFMAHKFLWLDSIDKTFDKFLSEDAHDIVEGFEEEGMSFRAIMDRIKVDIGRP
;
A
#
# COMPACT_ATOMS: atom_id res chain seq x y z
N PHE A 1 -15.38 -10.92 0.42
CA PHE A 1 -14.02 -11.34 0.75
C PHE A 1 -13.80 -11.25 2.26
N ASP A 2 -14.02 -10.08 2.86
CA ASP A 2 -13.81 -9.79 4.28
C ASP A 2 -14.43 -10.78 5.28
N LEU A 3 -15.68 -11.21 5.08
CA LEU A 3 -16.32 -12.16 6.00
C LEU A 3 -15.57 -13.50 6.05
N LYS A 4 -15.27 -14.06 4.87
CA LYS A 4 -14.50 -15.31 4.74
C LYS A 4 -13.07 -15.17 5.26
N HIS A 5 -12.46 -14.01 5.07
CA HIS A 5 -11.13 -13.70 5.60
C HIS A 5 -11.15 -13.70 7.14
N LYS A 6 -12.08 -12.94 7.75
CA LYS A 6 -12.25 -12.88 9.21
C LYS A 6 -12.52 -14.25 9.83
N GLU A 7 -13.37 -15.06 9.20
CA GLU A 7 -13.63 -16.43 9.66
C GLU A 7 -12.37 -17.30 9.63
N ARG A 8 -11.58 -17.26 8.54
CA ARG A 8 -10.36 -18.04 8.41
C ARG A 8 -9.28 -17.62 9.41
N VAL A 9 -9.08 -16.32 9.58
CA VAL A 9 -8.15 -15.77 10.59
C VAL A 9 -8.60 -16.16 11.99
N GLY A 10 -9.89 -16.01 12.31
CA GLY A 10 -10.46 -16.40 13.60
C GLY A 10 -10.26 -17.89 13.92
N MET A 11 -10.47 -18.79 12.95
CA MET A 11 -10.19 -20.21 13.14
C MET A 11 -8.72 -20.50 13.44
N ARG A 12 -7.79 -19.78 12.80
CA ARG A 12 -6.34 -19.94 13.05
C ARG A 12 -5.98 -19.43 14.44
N MET A 13 -6.45 -18.24 14.80
CA MET A 13 -6.24 -17.67 16.13
C MET A 13 -6.81 -18.56 17.24
N MET A 14 -7.97 -19.17 17.03
CA MET A 14 -8.54 -20.14 17.96
C MET A 14 -7.62 -21.36 18.12
N SER A 15 -7.16 -21.96 17.03
CA SER A 15 -6.22 -23.10 17.09
C SER A 15 -4.91 -22.74 17.78
N MET A 16 -4.39 -21.52 17.57
CA MET A 16 -3.18 -21.04 18.25
C MET A 16 -3.43 -20.82 19.74
N SER A 17 -4.60 -20.29 20.12
CA SER A 17 -4.98 -20.15 21.52
C SER A 17 -5.12 -21.49 22.23
N ASP A 18 -5.69 -22.48 21.55
CA ASP A 18 -5.81 -23.86 22.04
C ASP A 18 -4.43 -24.47 22.29
N GLY A 19 -3.52 -24.36 21.32
CA GLY A 19 -2.12 -24.79 21.48
C GLY A 19 -1.41 -24.04 22.61
N GLY A 20 -1.66 -22.74 22.77
CA GLY A 20 -1.13 -21.97 23.90
C GLY A 20 -1.58 -22.49 25.26
N ARG A 21 -2.85 -22.91 25.40
CA ARG A 21 -3.34 -23.54 26.64
C ARG A 21 -2.67 -24.88 26.91
N ASP A 22 -2.40 -25.66 25.88
CA ASP A 22 -1.67 -26.93 26.01
C ASP A 22 -0.22 -26.70 26.46
N ILE A 23 0.47 -25.70 25.92
CA ILE A 23 1.84 -25.34 26.35
C ILE A 23 1.86 -24.95 27.83
N HIS A 24 0.92 -24.10 28.27
CA HIS A 24 0.77 -23.72 29.68
C HIS A 24 0.50 -24.94 30.58
N LYS A 25 -0.35 -25.86 30.12
CA LYS A 25 -0.63 -27.12 30.82
C LYS A 25 0.63 -27.98 30.94
N PHE A 26 1.36 -28.21 29.85
CA PHE A 26 2.59 -29.02 29.87
C PHE A 26 3.65 -28.42 30.79
N LEU A 27 3.77 -27.10 30.83
CA LEU A 27 4.70 -26.42 31.73
C LEU A 27 4.30 -26.64 33.20
N LYS A 28 3.01 -26.55 33.52
CA LYS A 28 2.48 -26.84 34.86
C LYS A 28 2.74 -28.30 35.24
N ASP A 29 2.36 -29.25 34.39
CA ASP A 29 2.52 -30.69 34.63
C ASP A 29 3.99 -31.05 34.85
N SER A 30 4.91 -30.43 34.10
CA SER A 30 6.36 -30.61 34.26
C SER A 30 6.86 -30.12 35.63
N SER A 31 6.35 -28.97 36.11
CA SER A 31 6.71 -28.45 37.44
C SER A 31 6.26 -29.36 38.58
N GLU A 32 5.06 -29.95 38.45
CA GLU A 32 4.47 -30.84 39.44
C GLU A 32 5.18 -32.20 39.47
N ALA A 33 5.49 -32.77 38.29
CA ALA A 33 6.20 -34.02 38.16
C ALA A 33 7.61 -33.95 38.76
N LEU A 34 8.33 -32.84 38.52
CA LEU A 34 9.69 -32.63 39.03
C LEU A 34 9.70 -32.17 40.50
N LYS A 35 8.56 -31.75 41.06
CA LYS A 35 8.44 -31.18 42.41
C LYS A 35 9.40 -30.01 42.66
N VAL A 36 9.68 -29.23 41.61
CA VAL A 36 10.61 -28.09 41.67
C VAL A 36 9.87 -26.82 42.06
N SER A 37 10.49 -26.01 42.91
CA SER A 37 9.96 -24.70 43.28
C SER A 37 9.96 -23.75 42.06
N LYS A 38 8.83 -23.08 41.81
CA LYS A 38 8.69 -22.12 40.69
C LYS A 38 9.62 -20.90 40.80
N VAL A 39 10.16 -20.63 41.99
CA VAL A 39 11.14 -19.56 42.20
C VAL A 39 12.59 -20.04 42.03
N ALA A 40 12.82 -21.34 41.84
CA ALA A 40 14.15 -21.88 41.66
C ALA A 40 14.79 -21.37 40.35
N THR A 41 16.06 -21.00 40.42
CA THR A 41 16.82 -20.47 39.28
C THR A 41 16.78 -21.41 38.07
N ASN A 42 16.99 -22.71 38.30
CA ASN A 42 16.97 -23.71 37.21
C ASN A 42 15.59 -23.83 36.56
N TRP A 43 14.51 -23.64 37.33
CA TRP A 43 13.16 -23.64 36.76
C TRP A 43 12.91 -22.40 35.91
N LYS A 44 13.32 -21.21 36.38
CA LYS A 44 13.22 -19.98 35.59
C LYS A 44 14.00 -20.09 34.28
N ALA A 45 15.23 -20.60 34.31
CA ALA A 45 16.01 -20.83 33.10
C ALA A 45 15.32 -21.81 32.12
N TYR A 46 14.62 -22.83 32.63
CA TYR A 46 13.81 -23.71 31.79
C TYR A 46 12.60 -23.00 31.19
N VAL A 47 11.87 -22.19 31.96
CA VAL A 47 10.74 -21.37 31.46
C VAL A 47 11.23 -20.39 30.38
N ASP A 48 12.38 -19.75 30.60
CA ASP A 48 12.99 -18.84 29.63
C ASP A 48 13.38 -19.56 28.32
N PHE A 49 13.89 -20.79 28.43
CA PHE A 49 14.15 -21.63 27.27
C PHE A 49 12.87 -21.95 26.49
N VAL A 50 11.78 -22.30 27.17
CA VAL A 50 10.48 -22.55 26.51
C VAL A 50 9.90 -21.26 25.92
N ASN A 51 10.06 -20.11 26.58
CA ASN A 51 9.68 -18.80 26.03
C ASN A 51 10.37 -18.53 24.69
N ASN A 52 11.67 -18.82 24.58
CA ASN A 52 12.38 -18.65 23.31
C ASN A 52 11.82 -19.55 22.20
N ILE A 53 11.43 -20.79 22.51
CA ILE A 53 10.77 -21.68 21.54
C ILE A 53 9.44 -21.07 21.07
N VAL A 54 8.65 -20.50 21.99
CA VAL A 54 7.38 -19.85 21.68
C VAL A 54 7.60 -18.61 20.79
N ILE A 55 8.60 -17.79 21.11
CA ILE A 55 8.99 -16.62 20.29
C ILE A 55 9.37 -17.05 18.87
N GLU A 56 10.25 -18.03 18.71
CA GLU A 56 10.64 -18.56 17.39
C GLU A 56 9.44 -19.13 16.62
N GLY A 57 8.50 -19.79 17.31
CA GLY A 57 7.26 -20.27 16.73
C GLY A 57 6.39 -19.14 16.16
N PHE A 58 6.22 -18.06 16.91
CA PHE A 58 5.50 -16.88 16.44
C PHE A 58 6.21 -16.19 15.28
N VAL A 59 7.53 -15.98 15.40
CA VAL A 59 8.37 -15.40 14.34
C VAL A 59 8.22 -16.20 13.06
N SER A 60 8.33 -17.53 13.12
CA SER A 60 8.17 -18.40 11.95
C SER A 60 6.77 -18.27 11.33
N SER A 61 5.72 -18.28 12.15
CA SER A 61 4.33 -18.13 11.67
C SER A 61 4.10 -16.79 10.97
N ILE A 62 4.60 -15.69 11.54
CA ILE A 62 4.46 -14.34 10.97
C ILE A 62 5.33 -14.21 9.72
N ALA A 63 6.55 -14.76 9.75
CA ALA A 63 7.47 -14.75 8.61
C ALA A 63 6.86 -15.35 7.36
N VAL A 64 6.14 -16.48 7.47
CA VAL A 64 5.46 -17.09 6.31
C VAL A 64 4.47 -16.14 5.66
N SER A 65 3.71 -15.39 6.47
CA SER A 65 2.72 -14.44 5.97
C SER A 65 3.36 -13.20 5.34
N LEU A 66 4.42 -12.68 5.96
CA LEU A 66 5.19 -11.55 5.43
C LEU A 66 5.93 -11.92 4.14
N GLN A 67 6.55 -13.10 4.08
CA GLN A 67 7.23 -13.59 2.88
C GLN A 67 6.25 -13.73 1.72
N TYR A 68 5.09 -14.32 1.96
CA TYR A 68 4.04 -14.41 0.94
C TYR A 68 3.58 -13.02 0.47
N LEU A 69 3.44 -12.05 1.40
CA LEU A 69 3.14 -10.66 1.04
C LEU A 69 4.23 -10.04 0.16
N CYS A 70 5.52 -10.27 0.46
CA CYS A 70 6.62 -9.81 -0.38
C CYS A 70 6.54 -10.44 -1.77
N GLU A 71 6.25 -11.75 -1.88
CA GLU A 71 6.15 -12.44 -3.16
C GLU A 71 5.07 -11.84 -4.07
N ILE A 72 3.89 -11.55 -3.52
CA ILE A 72 2.77 -10.96 -4.28
C ILE A 72 2.94 -9.45 -4.56
N LEU A 73 3.96 -8.81 -3.97
CA LEU A 73 4.33 -7.41 -4.25
C LEU A 73 5.56 -7.30 -5.16
N ASP A 74 6.37 -8.35 -5.29
CA ASP A 74 7.60 -8.35 -6.09
C ASP A 74 7.28 -8.49 -7.60
N PRO A 75 7.59 -7.46 -8.43
CA PRO A 75 7.33 -7.49 -9.87
C PRO A 75 8.01 -8.65 -10.61
N LEU A 76 9.20 -9.07 -10.16
CA LEU A 76 9.95 -10.17 -10.78
C LEU A 76 9.27 -11.51 -10.50
N ILE A 77 8.79 -11.70 -9.28
CA ILE A 77 8.09 -12.92 -8.87
C ILE A 77 6.71 -12.98 -9.54
N ILE A 78 5.99 -11.85 -9.60
CA ILE A 78 4.71 -11.71 -10.31
C ILE A 78 4.88 -12.10 -11.78
N ALA A 79 5.86 -11.53 -12.47
CA ALA A 79 6.11 -11.84 -13.88
C ALA A 79 6.52 -13.30 -14.10
N LYS A 80 7.37 -13.85 -13.21
CA LYS A 80 7.86 -15.23 -13.32
C LYS A 80 6.76 -16.28 -13.14
N HIS A 81 5.81 -16.04 -12.25
CA HIS A 81 4.76 -17.01 -11.91
C HIS A 81 3.38 -16.64 -12.49
N GLU A 82 3.32 -15.64 -13.37
CA GLU A 82 2.09 -15.16 -14.00
C GLU A 82 0.98 -14.84 -12.97
N MET A 83 1.38 -14.21 -11.86
CA MET A 83 0.44 -13.89 -10.79
C MET A 83 -0.47 -12.73 -11.19
N LEU A 84 -1.70 -12.75 -10.69
CA LEU A 84 -2.63 -11.64 -10.85
C LEU A 84 -2.20 -10.46 -9.97
N PRO A 85 -2.33 -9.21 -10.46
CA PRO A 85 -2.03 -8.03 -9.66
C PRO A 85 -2.98 -7.95 -8.46
N LEU A 86 -2.42 -7.56 -7.32
CA LEU A 86 -3.17 -7.46 -6.06
C LEU A 86 -4.08 -6.22 -6.01
N PHE A 87 -3.61 -5.14 -6.62
CA PHE A 87 -4.29 -3.84 -6.63
C PHE A 87 -4.45 -3.35 -8.07
N ASP A 88 -5.57 -2.68 -8.30
CA ASP A 88 -5.79 -1.85 -9.48
C ASP A 88 -5.78 -0.39 -9.02
N VAL A 89 -4.93 0.43 -9.63
CA VAL A 89 -4.76 1.84 -9.29
C VAL A 89 -4.98 2.66 -10.54
N LYS A 90 -5.99 3.52 -10.51
CA LYS A 90 -6.33 4.41 -11.61
C LYS A 90 -5.59 5.73 -11.48
N LEU A 91 -5.25 6.28 -12.63
CA LEU A 91 -4.75 7.63 -12.76
C LEU A 91 -5.90 8.51 -13.26
N GLU A 92 -6.38 9.45 -12.45
CA GLU A 92 -7.53 10.29 -12.77
C GLU A 92 -7.14 11.78 -12.79
N LEU A 93 -7.72 12.55 -13.73
CA LEU A 93 -7.58 14.00 -13.76
C LEU A 93 -8.77 14.62 -13.04
N GLN A 94 -8.55 15.17 -11.85
CA GLN A 94 -9.57 15.80 -11.02
C GLN A 94 -9.12 17.21 -10.63
N ASN A 95 -10.00 18.22 -10.79
CA ASN A 95 -9.70 19.61 -10.43
C ASN A 95 -8.37 20.12 -11.00
N GLN A 96 -8.04 19.75 -12.25
CA GLN A 96 -6.79 20.10 -12.94
C GLN A 96 -5.52 19.45 -12.37
N GLU A 97 -5.66 18.48 -11.48
CA GLU A 97 -4.56 17.70 -10.91
C GLU A 97 -4.71 16.22 -11.26
N ILE A 98 -3.58 15.56 -11.51
CA ILE A 98 -3.57 14.11 -11.73
C ILE A 98 -3.43 13.43 -10.37
N ILE A 99 -4.37 12.57 -10.02
CA ILE A 99 -4.44 11.85 -8.76
C ILE A 99 -4.47 10.34 -8.97
N PHE A 100 -4.10 9.59 -7.93
CA PHE A 100 -4.25 8.13 -7.88
C PHE A 100 -5.53 7.75 -7.14
N ASP A 101 -6.33 6.84 -7.71
CA ASP A 101 -7.48 6.24 -7.06
C ASP A 101 -7.37 4.70 -7.05
N PRO A 102 -7.22 4.04 -5.88
CA PRO A 102 -7.04 4.65 -4.56
C PRO A 102 -5.67 5.34 -4.40
N PRO A 103 -5.53 6.31 -3.49
CA PRO A 103 -4.25 6.94 -3.21
C PRO A 103 -3.27 5.97 -2.53
N PHE A 104 -1.97 6.16 -2.77
CA PHE A 104 -0.92 5.40 -2.06
C PHE A 104 -0.93 5.69 -0.55
N ALA A 105 -0.94 6.97 -0.19
CA ALA A 105 -1.05 7.47 1.18
C ALA A 105 -2.23 8.44 1.31
N SER A 106 -2.97 8.36 2.42
CA SER A 106 -4.04 9.31 2.73
C SER A 106 -3.57 10.36 3.74
N PRO A 107 -3.52 11.66 3.39
CA PRO A 107 -3.13 12.72 4.33
C PRO A 107 -4.08 12.83 5.53
N THR A 108 -5.35 12.45 5.36
CA THR A 108 -6.42 12.56 6.35
C THR A 108 -6.68 11.24 7.10
N GLY A 109 -5.84 10.22 6.91
CA GLY A 109 -6.01 8.90 7.53
C GLY A 109 -7.18 8.08 6.98
N GLY A 110 -7.64 8.40 5.77
CA GLY A 110 -8.63 7.62 5.04
C GLY A 110 -8.04 6.36 4.39
N PRO A 111 -8.88 5.54 3.74
CA PRO A 111 -8.42 4.36 3.00
C PRO A 111 -7.37 4.72 1.95
N SER A 112 -6.28 3.97 1.96
CA SER A 112 -5.17 4.07 1.01
C SER A 112 -4.53 2.70 0.82
N LEU A 113 -3.71 2.56 -0.23
CA LEU A 113 -2.94 1.35 -0.47
C LEU A 113 -2.11 0.96 0.76
N ARG A 114 -1.35 1.92 1.32
CA ARG A 114 -0.53 1.72 2.52
C ARG A 114 -1.35 1.32 3.75
N THR A 115 -2.47 2.01 4.02
CA THR A 115 -3.32 1.64 5.18
C THR A 115 -3.90 0.22 5.06
N THR A 116 -4.11 -0.27 3.84
CA THR A 116 -4.62 -1.63 3.59
C THR A 116 -3.52 -2.64 3.92
N VAL A 117 -2.29 -2.40 3.45
CA VAL A 117 -1.14 -3.22 3.80
C VAL A 117 -0.86 -3.19 5.30
N ASP A 118 -0.87 -2.01 5.93
CA ASP A 118 -0.70 -1.86 7.38
C ASP A 118 -1.74 -2.64 8.18
N GLY A 119 -2.97 -2.72 7.67
CA GLY A 119 -4.03 -3.57 8.23
C GLY A 119 -3.65 -5.05 8.23
N TRP A 120 -3.15 -5.57 7.10
CA TRP A 120 -2.69 -6.96 7.02
C TRP A 120 -1.49 -7.21 7.93
N LEU A 121 -0.51 -6.30 7.97
CA LEU A 121 0.63 -6.39 8.87
C LEU A 121 0.14 -6.47 10.32
N LYS A 122 -0.79 -5.59 10.72
CA LYS A 122 -1.38 -5.62 12.06
C LYS A 122 -2.05 -6.96 12.37
N ASP A 123 -2.79 -7.54 11.43
CA ASP A 123 -3.44 -8.83 11.60
C ASP A 123 -2.43 -9.99 11.73
N PHE A 124 -1.30 -9.93 11.01
CA PHE A 124 -0.23 -10.92 11.15
C PHE A 124 0.38 -10.87 12.56
N PHE A 125 0.68 -9.68 13.07
CA PHE A 125 1.23 -9.50 14.42
C PHE A 125 0.20 -9.74 15.53
N ALA A 126 -1.09 -9.62 15.25
CA ALA A 126 -2.14 -9.93 16.23
C ALA A 126 -2.14 -11.42 16.65
N THR A 127 -1.52 -12.31 15.86
CA THR A 127 -1.38 -13.73 16.24
C THR A 127 -0.65 -13.92 17.57
N VAL A 128 0.24 -13.00 17.95
CA VAL A 128 1.00 -13.00 19.20
C VAL A 128 0.09 -12.90 20.42
N THR A 129 -1.09 -12.29 20.29
CA THR A 129 -2.03 -12.12 21.40
C THR A 129 -2.83 -13.39 21.71
N CYS A 130 -2.64 -14.48 20.96
CA CYS A 130 -3.39 -15.72 21.16
C CYS A 130 -2.97 -16.47 22.43
N MET A 131 -1.81 -16.14 23.01
CA MET A 131 -1.22 -16.80 24.16
C MET A 131 -0.57 -15.78 25.10
N GLN A 132 -0.80 -15.94 26.40
CA GLN A 132 -0.09 -15.18 27.43
C GLN A 132 1.32 -15.74 27.64
N ARG A 133 2.22 -14.89 28.09
CA ARG A 133 3.60 -15.29 28.39
C ARG A 133 3.68 -16.37 29.46
N LEU A 134 4.77 -17.14 29.45
CA LEU A 134 5.02 -18.23 30.41
C LEU A 134 5.75 -17.78 31.68
N ASP A 135 6.53 -16.69 31.60
CA ASP A 135 7.35 -16.14 32.69
C ASP A 135 6.57 -15.22 33.62
N VAL A 136 5.57 -14.51 33.10
CA VAL A 136 4.75 -13.55 33.82
C VAL A 136 3.26 -13.81 33.61
N ASN A 137 2.45 -13.46 34.61
CA ASN A 137 0.99 -13.66 34.57
C ASN A 137 0.24 -12.68 33.64
N ALA A 138 0.95 -11.76 32.97
CA ALA A 138 0.36 -10.76 32.10
C ALA A 138 1.37 -10.29 31.04
N GLY A 139 0.87 -9.98 29.83
CA GLY A 139 1.66 -9.51 28.69
C GLY A 139 1.65 -10.48 27.52
N ASP A 140 2.26 -10.04 26.42
CA ASP A 140 2.43 -10.78 25.17
C ASP A 140 3.92 -10.80 24.76
N TYR A 141 4.22 -11.39 23.61
CA TYR A 141 5.58 -11.47 23.06
C TYR A 141 5.85 -10.41 21.96
N LEU A 142 5.02 -9.36 21.88
CA LEU A 142 5.03 -8.47 20.72
C LEU A 142 6.33 -7.68 20.59
N ASN A 143 6.92 -7.27 21.72
CA ASN A 143 8.16 -6.50 21.71
C ASN A 143 9.32 -7.33 21.18
N GLU A 144 9.50 -8.56 21.69
CA GLU A 144 10.56 -9.46 21.24
C GLU A 144 10.43 -9.80 19.75
N ILE A 145 9.20 -9.99 19.29
CA ILE A 145 8.94 -10.30 17.89
C ILE A 145 9.25 -9.08 17.01
N ARG A 146 8.87 -7.86 17.41
CA ARG A 146 9.22 -6.64 16.66
C ARG A 146 10.72 -6.37 16.61
N GLU A 147 11.44 -6.72 17.67
CA GLU A 147 12.90 -6.57 17.74
C GLU A 147 13.63 -7.72 17.03
N HIS A 148 12.94 -8.81 16.71
CA HIS A 148 13.54 -9.95 16.01
C HIS A 148 14.04 -9.54 14.62
N PHE A 149 15.31 -9.80 14.34
CA PHE A 149 15.99 -9.37 13.12
C PHE A 149 15.25 -9.78 11.84
N GLN A 150 14.73 -11.01 11.79
CA GLN A 150 13.96 -11.48 10.64
C GLN A 150 12.69 -10.66 10.38
N MET A 151 12.01 -10.20 11.44
CA MET A 151 10.81 -9.35 11.30
C MET A 151 11.19 -7.98 10.76
N GLN A 152 12.29 -7.40 11.26
CA GLN A 152 12.80 -6.11 10.77
C GLN A 152 13.16 -6.18 9.28
N CYS A 153 13.86 -7.24 8.86
CA CYS A 153 14.23 -7.45 7.46
C CYS A 153 12.99 -7.59 6.56
N LEU A 154 12.00 -8.40 6.97
CA LEU A 154 10.79 -8.60 6.17
C LEU A 154 9.94 -7.32 6.11
N LEU A 155 9.81 -6.57 7.20
CA LEU A 155 9.10 -5.30 7.20
C LEU A 155 9.79 -4.25 6.31
N ALA A 156 11.12 -4.18 6.36
CA ALA A 156 11.89 -3.31 5.47
C ALA A 156 11.68 -3.67 4.00
N LEU A 157 11.70 -4.96 3.67
CA LEU A 157 11.46 -5.44 2.30
C LEU A 157 10.03 -5.11 1.82
N VAL A 158 9.01 -5.28 2.66
CA VAL A 158 7.63 -4.88 2.30
C VAL A 158 7.57 -3.38 2.01
N SER A 159 8.19 -2.54 2.84
CA SER A 159 8.25 -1.09 2.62
C SER A 159 8.94 -0.76 1.30
N GLU A 160 10.11 -1.35 1.05
CA GLU A 160 10.90 -1.12 -0.15
C GLU A 160 10.12 -1.50 -1.43
N LEU A 161 9.40 -2.63 -1.43
CA LEU A 161 8.58 -3.06 -2.56
C LEU A 161 7.45 -2.07 -2.87
N ILE A 162 6.80 -1.54 -1.83
CA ILE A 162 5.73 -0.53 -1.98
C ILE A 162 6.32 0.79 -2.46
N ASP A 163 7.41 1.25 -1.86
CA ASP A 163 8.09 2.51 -2.21
C ASP A 163 8.55 2.48 -3.68
N ASN A 164 9.15 1.38 -4.13
CA ASN A 164 9.57 1.18 -5.52
C ASN A 164 8.38 1.15 -6.49
N THR A 165 7.25 0.58 -6.08
CA THR A 165 6.02 0.56 -6.90
C THR A 165 5.43 1.96 -7.02
N GLU A 166 5.34 2.69 -5.91
CA GLU A 166 4.87 4.07 -5.87
C GLU A 166 5.74 4.97 -6.75
N LEU A 167 7.07 4.83 -6.67
CA LEU A 167 8.00 5.58 -7.51
C LEU A 167 7.75 5.36 -9.01
N LYS A 168 7.58 4.10 -9.45
CA LYS A 168 7.26 3.79 -10.85
C LYS A 168 5.91 4.38 -11.29
N CYS A 169 4.93 4.39 -10.40
CA CYS A 169 3.64 5.03 -10.68
C CYS A 169 3.78 6.55 -10.81
N MET A 170 4.60 7.20 -9.97
CA MET A 170 4.90 8.63 -10.08
C MET A 170 5.66 8.97 -11.37
N GLU A 171 6.62 8.13 -11.77
CA GLU A 171 7.32 8.28 -13.06
C GLU A 171 6.33 8.19 -14.24
N TYR A 172 5.41 7.22 -14.20
CA TYR A 172 4.36 7.08 -15.21
C TYR A 172 3.41 8.28 -15.22
N GLN A 173 2.98 8.77 -14.05
CA GLN A 173 2.20 10.01 -13.93
C GLN A 173 2.94 11.21 -14.54
N GLY A 174 4.25 11.30 -14.33
CA GLY A 174 5.09 12.36 -14.87
C GLY A 174 5.05 12.47 -16.41
N THR A 175 4.81 11.37 -17.12
CA THR A 175 4.68 11.37 -18.58
C THR A 175 3.50 12.21 -19.08
N PHE A 176 2.42 12.29 -18.29
CA PHE A 176 1.25 13.11 -18.62
C PHE A 176 1.52 14.60 -18.40
N MET A 177 2.42 14.97 -17.48
CA MET A 177 2.68 16.37 -17.15
C MET A 177 3.22 17.19 -18.33
N ALA A 178 3.78 16.55 -19.36
CA ALA A 178 4.12 17.20 -20.63
C ALA A 178 2.88 17.80 -21.35
N HIS A 179 1.70 17.24 -21.11
CA HIS A 179 0.43 17.65 -21.70
C HIS A 179 -0.43 18.53 -20.79
N LYS A 180 0.15 19.04 -19.69
CA LYS A 180 -0.60 19.79 -18.66
C LYS A 180 -1.32 21.04 -19.17
N PHE A 181 -0.85 21.61 -20.27
CA PHE A 181 -1.49 22.74 -20.94
C PHE A 181 -2.95 22.42 -21.33
N LEU A 182 -3.28 21.15 -21.62
CA LEU A 182 -4.63 20.74 -21.99
C LEU A 182 -5.68 20.93 -20.90
N TRP A 183 -5.28 20.97 -19.63
CA TRP A 183 -6.20 21.10 -18.50
C TRP A 183 -5.90 22.26 -17.55
N LEU A 184 -4.70 22.85 -17.62
CA LEU A 184 -4.36 24.05 -16.86
C LEU A 184 -4.69 25.34 -17.62
N ASP A 185 -4.54 25.34 -18.95
CA ASP A 185 -4.78 26.54 -19.73
C ASP A 185 -6.28 26.67 -20.05
N SER A 186 -6.81 27.87 -19.90
CA SER A 186 -8.18 28.18 -20.34
C SER A 186 -8.23 28.15 -21.86
N ILE A 187 -9.11 27.32 -22.41
CA ILE A 187 -9.34 27.23 -23.86
C ILE A 187 -9.61 28.62 -24.44
N ASP A 188 -10.39 29.45 -23.74
CA ASP A 188 -10.70 30.82 -24.18
C ASP A 188 -9.44 31.67 -24.29
N LYS A 189 -8.57 31.66 -23.28
CA LYS A 189 -7.30 32.41 -23.32
C LYS A 189 -6.35 31.91 -24.40
N THR A 190 -6.29 30.60 -24.60
CA THR A 190 -5.47 29.98 -25.66
C THR A 190 -6.03 30.33 -27.04
N PHE A 191 -7.34 30.37 -27.19
CA PHE A 191 -8.02 30.75 -28.42
C PHE A 191 -7.85 32.24 -28.73
N ASP A 192 -8.03 33.12 -27.74
CA ASP A 192 -7.78 34.55 -27.89
C ASP A 192 -6.33 34.82 -28.31
N LYS A 193 -5.38 34.12 -27.67
CA LYS A 193 -3.97 34.19 -28.04
C LYS A 193 -3.73 33.73 -29.48
N PHE A 194 -4.32 32.61 -29.88
CA PHE A 194 -4.24 32.09 -31.26
C PHE A 194 -4.77 33.09 -32.29
N LEU A 195 -5.91 33.75 -32.01
CA LEU A 195 -6.48 34.80 -32.86
C LEU A 195 -5.57 36.03 -32.94
N SER A 196 -4.84 36.35 -31.88
CA SER A 196 -3.96 37.52 -31.81
C SER A 196 -2.55 37.31 -32.40
N GLU A 197 -2.07 36.07 -32.52
CA GLU A 197 -0.69 35.75 -32.93
C GLU A 197 -0.67 34.96 -34.26
N ASP A 198 -0.93 33.65 -34.23
CA ASP A 198 -0.67 32.73 -35.36
C ASP A 198 -1.76 32.75 -36.45
N ALA A 199 -3.02 33.02 -36.08
CA ALA A 199 -4.12 33.11 -37.05
C ALA A 199 -4.21 34.48 -37.73
N HIS A 200 -3.52 35.50 -37.18
CA HIS A 200 -3.54 36.84 -37.75
C HIS A 200 -2.97 36.82 -39.17
N ASP A 201 -1.82 36.19 -39.41
CA ASP A 201 -1.21 36.10 -40.74
C ASP A 201 -1.99 35.22 -41.72
N ILE A 202 -2.65 34.15 -41.24
CA ILE A 202 -3.53 33.31 -42.05
C ILE A 202 -4.78 34.10 -42.48
N VAL A 203 -5.30 34.97 -41.61
CA VAL A 203 -6.49 35.78 -41.88
C VAL A 203 -6.15 37.05 -42.66
N GLU A 204 -5.00 37.69 -42.43
CA GLU A 204 -4.57 38.90 -43.13
C GLU A 204 -3.92 38.59 -44.49
N GLY A 205 -3.23 37.47 -44.64
CA GLY A 205 -2.58 37.03 -45.88
C GLY A 205 -3.46 36.20 -46.81
N PHE A 206 -4.67 35.83 -46.40
CA PHE A 206 -5.61 35.07 -47.24
C PHE A 206 -6.30 36.01 -48.23
N GLU A 207 -5.98 35.83 -49.51
CA GLU A 207 -6.69 36.41 -50.64
C GLU A 207 -7.17 35.29 -51.57
N GLU A 208 -8.47 35.29 -51.87
CA GLU A 208 -9.07 34.42 -52.87
C GLU A 208 -9.86 35.29 -53.86
N GLU A 209 -9.56 35.14 -55.17
CA GLU A 209 -10.10 36.00 -56.23
C GLU A 209 -9.87 37.52 -56.02
N GLY A 210 -8.77 37.89 -55.35
CA GLY A 210 -8.43 39.29 -55.06
C GLY A 210 -9.27 39.91 -53.94
N MET A 211 -9.98 39.10 -53.16
CA MET A 211 -10.69 39.52 -51.95
C MET A 211 -9.99 38.96 -50.72
N SER A 212 -9.73 39.81 -49.73
CA SER A 212 -9.20 39.36 -48.44
C SER A 212 -10.23 38.53 -47.68
N PHE A 213 -9.77 37.67 -46.78
CA PHE A 213 -10.63 36.85 -45.93
C PHE A 213 -11.71 37.67 -45.23
N ARG A 214 -11.36 38.85 -44.69
CA ARG A 214 -12.33 39.76 -44.03
C ARG A 214 -13.43 40.22 -44.98
N ALA A 215 -13.10 40.53 -46.24
CA ALA A 215 -14.08 40.94 -47.24
C ALA A 215 -15.02 39.80 -47.65
N ILE A 216 -14.51 38.56 -47.70
CA ILE A 216 -15.31 37.36 -47.94
C ILE A 216 -16.27 37.10 -46.76
N MET A 217 -15.77 37.19 -45.52
CA MET A 217 -16.55 36.99 -44.30
C MET A 217 -17.67 38.03 -44.12
N ASP A 218 -17.41 39.30 -44.45
CA ASP A 218 -18.42 40.37 -44.44
C ASP A 218 -19.51 40.13 -45.50
N ARG A 219 -19.12 39.63 -46.69
CA ARG A 219 -20.06 39.27 -47.76
C ARG A 219 -21.01 38.13 -47.38
N ILE A 220 -20.54 37.19 -46.56
CA ILE A 220 -21.37 36.09 -46.03
C ILE A 220 -22.01 36.42 -44.67
N LYS A 221 -21.83 37.64 -44.16
CA LYS A 221 -22.38 38.14 -42.88
C LYS A 221 -21.97 37.34 -41.64
N VAL A 222 -20.74 36.82 -41.62
CA VAL A 222 -20.18 36.15 -40.45
C VAL A 222 -19.29 37.14 -39.69
N ASP A 223 -19.71 37.50 -38.47
CA ASP A 223 -18.96 38.41 -37.61
C ASP A 223 -17.79 37.66 -36.96
N ILE A 224 -16.57 38.07 -37.32
CA ILE A 224 -15.31 37.49 -36.84
C ILE A 224 -14.76 38.22 -35.60
N GLY A 225 -15.49 39.21 -35.06
CA GLY A 225 -15.01 40.04 -33.97
C GLY A 225 -13.91 41.01 -34.41
N ARG A 226 -13.67 42.04 -33.60
CA ARG A 226 -12.55 42.97 -33.81
C ARG A 226 -11.29 42.46 -33.10
N PRO A 227 -10.08 42.83 -33.58
CA PRO A 227 -8.85 42.55 -32.82
C PRO A 227 -8.92 43.14 -31.41
#